data_AF-A0A954RKV1-F1
#
_entry.id   AF-A0A954RKV1-F1
#
_cell.length_a   1.000
_cell.length_b   1.000
_cell.length_c   1.000
_cell.angle_alpha   90.00
_cell.angle_beta   90.00
_cell.angle_gamma   90.00
#
_symmetry.space_group_name_H-M   'P 1'
#
loop_
_entity.id
_entity.type
_entity.pdbx_description
1 polymer ?
#
loop_
_entity_poly.entity_id
_entity_poly.type
_entity_poly.pdbx_seq_one_letter_code
_entity_poly.pdbx_strand_id
1 'polypeptide(L)'
;MAAYIKFDGVDGESLDKDHSKWSDIQSFSQGMHQPGASATGAARRRGDVILDALHVSKELDKASPKLAEAVCKGKVFPKVEIHLTGSTSDSG
;
A
#
# COMPACT_ATOMS: atom_id res chain seq x y z
N MET A 1 -15.39 -0.04 8.38
CA MET A 1 -14.01 -0.33 7.95
C MET A 1 -13.45 0.93 7.35
N ALA A 2 -12.39 1.48 7.95
CA ALA A 2 -11.67 2.60 7.38
C ALA A 2 -10.26 2.12 6.99
N ALA A 3 -9.70 2.75 5.96
CA ALA A 3 -8.37 2.43 5.48
C ALA A 3 -7.54 3.71 5.48
N TYR A 4 -6.32 3.64 6.01
CA TYR A 4 -5.43 4.78 6.14
C TYR A 4 -4.07 4.45 5.53
N ILE A 5 -3.46 5.42 4.85
CA ILE A 5 -2.09 5.32 4.34
C ILE A 5 -1.22 6.45 4.89
N LYS A 6 0.02 6.12 5.23
CA LYS A 6 1.04 7.08 5.62
C LYS A 6 2.30 6.88 4.80
N PHE A 7 2.83 7.99 4.32
CA PHE A 7 4.10 8.06 3.63
C PHE A 7 5.10 8.81 4.51
N ASP A 8 6.33 8.31 4.58
CA ASP A 8 7.36 8.95 5.39
C ASP A 8 7.62 10.41 4.97
N GLY A 9 7.47 11.34 5.90
CA GLY A 9 7.62 12.78 5.68
C GLY A 9 6.47 13.47 4.92
N VAL A 10 5.32 12.81 4.72
CA VAL A 10 4.14 13.41 4.08
C VAL A 10 2.92 13.30 4.99
N ASP A 11 2.37 14.45 5.38
CA ASP A 11 1.14 14.55 6.16
C ASP A 11 -0.09 14.62 5.25
N GLY A 12 -1.08 13.78 5.54
CA GLY A 12 -2.44 13.85 5.00
C GLY A 12 -3.39 14.66 5.89
N GLU A 13 -4.69 14.36 5.81
CA GLU A 13 -5.76 15.14 6.45
C GLU A 13 -6.62 14.35 7.45
N SER A 14 -6.32 13.08 7.69
CA SER A 14 -7.11 12.24 8.58
C SER A 14 -7.11 12.79 10.01
N LEU A 15 -8.31 12.84 10.60
CA LEU A 15 -8.58 13.32 11.96
C LEU A 15 -8.81 12.19 12.96
N ASP A 16 -8.64 10.94 12.52
CA ASP A 16 -8.74 9.79 13.40
C ASP A 16 -7.68 9.86 14.52
N LYS A 17 -8.05 9.44 15.73
CA LYS A 17 -7.17 9.59 16.91
C LYS A 17 -5.90 8.77 16.77
N ASP A 18 -6.01 7.58 16.18
CA ASP A 18 -4.90 6.64 16.04
C ASP A 18 -4.16 6.84 14.70
N HIS A 19 -4.78 7.54 13.74
CA HIS A 19 -4.24 7.81 12.41
C HIS A 19 -4.20 9.31 12.06
N SER A 20 -3.90 10.16 13.05
CA SER A 20 -3.85 11.61 12.83
C SER A 20 -2.79 11.98 11.79
N LYS A 21 -3.18 12.80 10.80
CA LYS A 21 -2.36 13.23 9.65
C LYS A 21 -2.01 12.12 8.67
N TRP A 22 -2.74 11.01 8.67
CA TRP A 22 -2.67 10.04 7.60
C TRP A 22 -3.57 10.47 6.44
N SER A 23 -3.48 9.78 5.32
CA SER A 23 -4.40 9.94 4.19
C SER A 23 -5.46 8.85 4.24
N ASP A 24 -6.73 9.21 4.08
CA ASP A 24 -7.81 8.22 3.98
C ASP A 24 -7.78 7.55 2.59
N ILE A 25 -7.99 6.24 2.57
CA ILE A 25 -8.01 5.39 1.37
C ILE A 25 -9.43 4.88 1.14
N GLN A 26 -9.87 4.90 -0.12
CA GLN A 26 -11.14 4.30 -0.53
C GLN A 26 -10.98 2.81 -0.87
N SER A 27 -9.90 2.47 -1.57
CA SER A 27 -9.57 1.07 -1.91
C SER A 27 -8.09 0.91 -2.23
N PHE A 28 -7.60 -0.33 -2.12
CA PHE A 28 -6.29 -0.72 -2.60
C PHE A 28 -6.34 -2.12 -3.22
N SER A 29 -5.41 -2.41 -4.12
CA SER A 29 -5.23 -3.74 -4.71
C SER A 29 -3.76 -4.09 -4.84
N GLN A 30 -3.42 -5.33 -4.51
CA GLN A 30 -2.08 -5.89 -4.62
C GLN A 30 -2.15 -7.20 -5.41
N GLY A 31 -1.50 -7.25 -6.56
CA GLY A 31 -1.32 -8.46 -7.34
C GLY A 31 -0.07 -9.22 -6.92
N MET A 32 -0.18 -10.54 -6.78
CA MET A 32 0.96 -11.42 -6.55
C MET A 32 0.74 -12.68 -7.39
N HIS A 33 1.72 -13.04 -8.20
CA HIS A 33 1.63 -14.26 -9.01
C HIS A 33 2.95 -15.01 -9.02
N GLN A 34 2.87 -16.34 -8.96
CA GLN A 34 4.04 -17.19 -9.13
C GLN A 34 4.00 -17.81 -10.53
N PRO A 35 4.96 -17.49 -11.42
CA PRO A 35 5.04 -18.16 -12.71
C PRO A 35 5.25 -19.66 -12.49
N GLY A 36 4.30 -20.45 -12.98
CA GLY A 36 4.20 -21.87 -12.68
C GLY A 36 5.46 -22.65 -13.10
N ALA A 37 5.97 -23.49 -12.20
CA ALA A 37 6.95 -24.51 -12.53
C ALA A 37 6.25 -25.66 -13.29
N SER A 38 5.91 -25.44 -14.55
CA SER A 38 5.15 -26.40 -15.37
C SER A 38 5.99 -27.59 -15.88
N ALA A 39 7.21 -27.78 -15.37
CA ALA A 39 8.06 -28.92 -15.66
C ALA A 39 8.10 -29.88 -14.46
N THR A 40 7.67 -31.12 -14.67
CA THR A 40 7.95 -32.25 -13.78
C THR A 40 9.35 -32.81 -14.11
N GLY A 41 10.11 -33.25 -13.09
CA GLY A 41 11.45 -33.83 -13.27
C GLY A 41 12.62 -32.84 -13.11
N ALA A 42 13.84 -33.29 -13.46
CA ALA A 42 15.11 -32.60 -13.19
C ALA A 42 15.28 -31.22 -13.89
N ALA A 43 14.39 -30.87 -14.84
CA ALA A 43 14.37 -29.59 -15.55
C ALA A 43 13.54 -28.49 -14.85
N ARG A 44 13.07 -28.74 -13.61
CA ARG A 44 12.26 -27.77 -12.87
C ARG A 44 13.08 -26.54 -12.48
N ARG A 45 12.75 -25.37 -13.04
CA ARG A 45 13.15 -24.08 -12.48
C ARG A 45 12.16 -23.67 -11.39
N ARG A 46 12.67 -23.30 -10.22
CA ARG A 46 11.88 -22.63 -9.18
C ARG A 46 11.64 -21.20 -9.65
N GLY A 47 10.39 -20.89 -10.00
CA GLY A 47 9.99 -19.51 -10.26
C GLY A 47 9.76 -18.80 -8.93
N ASP A 48 10.39 -17.63 -8.76
CA ASP A 48 10.13 -16.76 -7.61
C ASP A 48 8.80 -16.03 -7.77
N VAL A 49 8.18 -15.65 -6.66
CA VAL A 49 6.91 -14.91 -6.67
C VAL A 49 7.16 -13.50 -7.20
N ILE A 50 6.36 -13.07 -8.16
CA ILE A 50 6.37 -11.73 -8.71
C ILE A 50 5.30 -10.92 -7.97
N LEU A 51 5.72 -9.79 -7.42
CA LEU A 51 4.84 -8.80 -6.79
C LEU A 51 4.51 -7.73 -7.84
N ASP A 52 3.24 -7.58 -8.15
CA ASP A 52 2.77 -6.50 -9.02
C ASP A 52 2.72 -5.17 -8.24
N ALA A 53 2.54 -4.07 -8.98
CA ALA A 53 2.41 -2.76 -8.36
C ALA A 53 1.22 -2.71 -7.39
N LEU A 54 1.42 -2.04 -6.26
CA LEU A 54 0.35 -1.73 -5.32
C LEU A 54 -0.44 -0.52 -5.84
N HIS A 55 -1.72 -0.72 -6.14
CA HIS A 55 -2.61 0.34 -6.56
C HIS A 55 -3.44 0.82 -5.38
N VAL A 56 -3.48 2.13 -5.15
CA VAL A 56 -4.24 2.75 -4.05
C VAL A 56 -5.07 3.89 -4.61
N SER A 57 -6.36 3.91 -4.28
CA SER A 57 -7.30 4.98 -4.59
C SER A 57 -7.57 5.79 -3.33
N LYS A 58 -7.18 7.06 -3.33
CA LYS A 58 -7.46 8.02 -2.26
C LYS A 58 -8.14 9.27 -2.80
N GLU A 59 -8.92 9.93 -1.96
CA GLU A 59 -9.42 11.27 -2.24
C GLU A 59 -8.29 12.30 -2.17
N LEU A 60 -8.43 13.42 -2.87
CA LEU A 60 -7.43 14.48 -2.85
C LEU A 60 -7.34 15.10 -1.46
N ASP A 61 -6.13 15.15 -0.90
CA ASP A 61 -5.85 15.80 0.38
C ASP A 61 -4.50 16.54 0.30
N LYS A 62 -4.07 17.11 1.42
CA LYS A 62 -2.77 17.75 1.62
C LYS A 62 -1.55 16.91 1.19
N ALA A 63 -1.64 15.57 1.21
CA ALA A 63 -0.55 14.70 0.78
C ALA A 63 -0.44 14.63 -0.74
N SER A 64 -1.55 14.69 -1.49
CA SER A 64 -1.59 14.56 -2.95
C SER A 64 -0.56 15.39 -3.71
N PRO A 65 -0.42 16.72 -3.51
CA PRO A 65 0.58 17.51 -4.23
C PRO A 65 2.02 17.12 -3.88
N LYS A 66 2.30 16.74 -2.63
CA LYS A 66 3.64 16.30 -2.20
C LYS A 66 4.00 14.94 -2.79
N LEU A 67 3.01 14.04 -2.92
CA LEU A 67 3.19 12.74 -3.58
C LEU A 67 3.46 12.95 -5.07
N ALA A 68 2.71 13.83 -5.74
CA ALA A 68 2.95 14.17 -7.14
C ALA A 68 4.36 14.76 -7.35
N GLU A 69 4.78 15.68 -6.48
CA GLU A 69 6.13 16.24 -6.51
C GLU A 69 7.21 15.17 -6.30
N ALA A 70 7.00 14.24 -5.35
CA ALA A 70 7.92 13.14 -5.10
C ALA A 70 8.06 12.21 -6.31
N VAL A 71 6.96 11.93 -7.02
CA VAL A 71 6.98 11.17 -8.28
C VAL A 71 7.77 11.91 -9.36
N CYS A 72 7.53 13.21 -9.55
CA CYS A 72 8.30 14.02 -10.51
C CYS A 72 9.79 14.07 -10.19
N LYS A 73 10.17 13.98 -8.91
CA LYS A 73 11.57 13.96 -8.45
C LYS A 73 12.19 12.57 -8.40
N GLY A 74 11.43 11.51 -8.65
CA GLY A 74 11.88 10.12 -8.47
C GLY A 74 12.27 9.80 -7.02
N LYS A 75 11.68 10.49 -6.04
CA LYS A 75 11.99 10.30 -4.63
C LYS A 75 11.42 8.95 -4.16
N VAL A 76 12.28 8.12 -3.57
CA VAL A 76 11.89 6.89 -2.89
C VAL A 76 11.49 7.21 -1.46
N PHE A 77 10.31 6.75 -1.04
CA PHE A 77 9.88 6.81 0.36
C PHE A 77 10.42 5.57 1.10
N PRO A 78 11.18 5.73 2.20
CA PRO A 78 11.73 4.60 2.95
C PRO A 78 10.66 3.68 3.55
N LYS A 79 9.51 4.25 3.91
CA LYS A 79 8.41 3.52 4.52
C LYS A 79 7.06 4.05 4.04
N VAL A 80 6.16 3.12 3.72
CA VAL A 80 4.75 3.38 3.47
C VAL A 80 3.96 2.36 4.29
N GLU A 81 3.02 2.85 5.09
CA GLU A 81 2.19 2.02 5.98
C GLU A 81 0.73 2.12 5.55
N ILE A 82 0.05 0.97 5.48
CA ILE A 82 -1.38 0.90 5.20
C ILE A 82 -2.05 0.16 6.36
N HIS A 83 -3.01 0.83 7.00
CA HIS A 83 -3.82 0.25 8.07
C HIS A 83 -5.25 0.04 7.60
N LEU A 84 -5.76 -1.16 7.82
CA LEU A 84 -7.16 -1.53 7.59
C LEU A 84 -7.81 -1.75 8.94
N THR A 85 -8.80 -0.94 9.27
CA THR A 85 -9.52 -1.06 10.53
C THR A 85 -10.76 -1.90 10.34
N GLY A 86 -10.88 -2.99 11.11
CA GLY A 86 -12.11 -3.76 11.24
C GLY A 86 -13.11 -3.04 12.15
N SER A 87 -14.41 -3.28 11.95
CA SER A 87 -15.45 -2.82 12.88
C SER A 87 -15.63 -3.76 14.09
N THR A 88 -14.81 -4.80 14.20
CA THR A 88 -14.92 -5.81 15.26
C THR A 88 -14.12 -5.35 16.46
N SER A 89 -14.80 -4.93 17.52
CA SER A 89 -14.24 -4.84 18.86
C SER A 89 -14.02 -6.24 19.42
N ASP A 90 -13.09 -7.02 18.86
CA ASP A 90 -12.70 -8.28 19.47
C ASP A 90 -11.42 -8.06 20.27
N SER A 91 -11.60 -7.93 21.58
CA SER A 91 -10.51 -7.99 22.57
C SER A 91 -10.24 -9.47 22.82
N GLY A 92 -9.59 -10.13 21.86
CA GLY A 92 -9.08 -11.49 21.99
C GLY A 92 -7.73 -11.51 22.69
#